data_AF-A0A1G0MG77-F1
#
_entry.id   AF-A0A1G0MG77-F1
#
_cell.length_a   1.000
_cell.length_b   1.000
_cell.length_c   1.000
_cell.angle_alpha   90.00
_cell.angle_beta   90.00
_cell.angle_gamma   90.00
#
_symmetry.space_group_name_H-M   'P 1'
#
loop_
_entity.id
_entity.type
_entity.pdbx_description
1 polymer ?
#
loop_
_entity_poly.entity_id
_entity_poly.type
_entity_poly.pdbx_seq_one_letter_code
_entity_poly.pdbx_strand_id
1 'polypeptide(L)'
;MAMVLFHRTTIGEARSIVRDGFQDADWDFGLRDAQTGEDVSITGVWLADRALGEDDGLHGDALLEVSIDVAEEELQSFELQGLLWNGRFWVAPADFVNLHSKTRILKVDPRSSSGWHAITDPDDESGDGSGQG
;
A
#
# COMPACT_ATOMS: atom_id res chain seq x y z
N MET A 1 -0.64 -24.05 6.30
CA MET A 1 -0.77 -23.78 4.85
C MET A 1 -0.52 -22.31 4.70
N ALA A 2 0.40 -21.89 3.82
CA ALA A 2 0.64 -20.48 3.60
C ALA A 2 -0.51 -19.87 2.77
N MET A 3 -1.06 -18.77 3.24
CA MET A 3 -2.10 -18.00 2.54
C MET A 3 -1.47 -16.80 1.86
N VAL A 4 -1.92 -16.49 0.64
CA VAL A 4 -1.43 -15.34 -0.11
C VAL A 4 -2.45 -14.22 0.02
N LEU A 5 -2.00 -13.11 0.60
CA LEU A 5 -2.77 -11.89 0.75
C LEU A 5 -2.09 -10.75 -0.02
N PHE A 6 -2.85 -9.68 -0.21
CA PHE A 6 -2.44 -8.53 -1.00
C PHE A 6 -2.53 -7.26 -0.16
N HIS A 7 -1.53 -6.40 -0.33
CA HIS A 7 -1.48 -5.07 0.25
C HIS A 7 -1.11 -4.07 -0.84
N ARG A 8 -1.76 -2.91 -0.87
CA ARG A 8 -1.51 -1.87 -1.87
C ARG A 8 -0.97 -0.62 -1.21
N THR A 9 0.09 -0.07 -1.79
CA THR A 9 0.75 1.12 -1.23
C THR A 9 1.50 1.88 -2.32
N THR A 10 2.17 2.97 -1.96
CA THR A 10 3.02 3.73 -2.89
C THR A 10 4.34 2.99 -3.16
N ILE A 11 5.04 3.36 -4.23
CA ILE A 11 6.35 2.76 -4.57
C ILE A 11 7.37 2.97 -3.46
N GLY A 12 7.35 4.14 -2.81
CA GLY A 12 8.25 4.47 -1.71
C GLY A 12 8.04 3.55 -0.51
N GLU A 13 6.78 3.44 -0.08
CA GLU A 13 6.38 2.61 1.05
C GLU A 13 6.60 1.13 0.77
N ALA A 14 6.30 0.65 -0.44
CA ALA A 14 6.56 -0.73 -0.84
C ALA A 14 8.04 -1.12 -0.67
N ARG A 15 8.98 -0.22 -0.99
CA ARG A 15 10.41 -0.48 -0.81
C ARG A 15 10.80 -0.45 0.66
N SER A 16 10.25 0.46 1.44
CA SER A 16 10.44 0.49 2.90
C SER A 16 9.93 -0.79 3.55
N ILE A 17 8.72 -1.24 3.20
CA ILE A 17 8.11 -2.46 3.75
C ILE A 17 8.93 -3.70 3.44
N VAL A 18 9.45 -3.84 2.23
CA VAL A 18 10.29 -5.00 1.88
C VAL A 18 11.66 -4.96 2.60
N ARG A 19 12.18 -3.77 2.90
CA ARG A 19 13.48 -3.61 3.55
C ARG A 19 13.41 -3.72 5.08
N ASP A 20 12.45 -3.00 5.67
CA ASP A 20 12.35 -2.75 7.10
C ASP A 20 11.15 -3.50 7.74
N GLY A 21 10.28 -4.10 6.93
CA GLY A 21 9.02 -4.68 7.37
C GLY A 21 7.87 -3.67 7.36
N PHE A 22 6.66 -4.15 7.59
CA PHE A 22 5.50 -3.30 7.79
C PHE A 22 5.63 -2.45 9.05
N GLN A 23 4.93 -1.31 9.06
CA GLN A 23 4.75 -0.46 10.22
C GLN A 23 3.24 -0.29 10.46
N ASP A 24 2.87 -0.18 11.73
CA ASP A 24 1.48 0.09 12.11
C ASP A 24 1.09 1.48 11.64
N ALA A 25 -0.02 1.55 10.91
CA ALA A 25 -0.59 2.79 10.43
C ALA A 25 -2.04 2.90 10.90
N ASP A 26 -2.47 4.12 11.21
CA ASP A 26 -3.86 4.41 11.55
C ASP A 26 -4.71 4.50 10.29
N TRP A 27 -5.72 3.65 10.21
CA TRP A 27 -6.67 3.60 9.10
C TRP A 27 -8.04 4.02 9.57
N ASP A 28 -8.56 5.08 8.94
CA ASP A 28 -9.97 5.42 9.04
C ASP A 28 -10.72 4.68 7.93
N PHE A 29 -11.47 3.66 8.32
CA PHE A 29 -12.31 2.89 7.39
C PHE A 29 -13.74 3.45 7.32
N GLY A 30 -13.99 4.66 7.84
CA GLY A 30 -15.33 5.21 8.00
C GLY A 30 -16.23 4.38 8.92
N LEU A 31 -15.61 3.57 9.80
CA LEU A 31 -16.33 2.81 10.81
C LEU A 31 -16.76 3.77 11.91
N ARG A 32 -18.00 3.60 12.39
CA ARG A 32 -18.53 4.40 13.48
C ARG A 32 -18.91 3.51 14.64
N ASP A 33 -18.52 3.93 15.83
CA ASP A 33 -18.94 3.27 17.04
C ASP A 33 -20.47 3.35 17.15
N ALA A 34 -21.13 2.20 17.25
CA ALA A 34 -22.59 2.14 17.27
C ALA A 34 -23.20 2.74 18.55
N GLN A 35 -22.38 2.92 19.60
CA GLN A 35 -22.79 3.35 20.92
C GLN A 35 -22.51 4.84 21.16
N THR A 36 -21.41 5.38 20.64
CA THR A 36 -21.01 6.79 20.76
C THR A 36 -21.21 7.59 19.48
N GLY A 37 -21.25 6.94 18.32
CA GLY A 37 -21.34 7.58 17.00
C GLY A 37 -20.04 8.23 16.54
N GLU A 38 -18.93 8.01 17.25
CA GLU A 38 -17.60 8.52 16.91
C GLU A 38 -16.95 7.67 15.81
N ASP A 39 -16.10 8.32 15.01
CA ASP A 39 -15.33 7.65 13.97
C ASP A 39 -14.22 6.80 14.61
N VAL A 40 -14.12 5.55 14.18
CA VAL A 40 -13.22 4.54 14.72
C VAL A 40 -12.09 4.31 13.74
N SER A 41 -10.89 4.76 14.15
CA SER A 41 -9.65 4.42 13.46
C SER A 41 -9.12 3.08 13.95
N ILE A 42 -8.70 2.23 13.03
CA ILE A 42 -8.05 0.95 13.33
C ILE A 42 -6.58 1.08 12.99
N THR A 43 -5.73 0.86 13.99
CA THR A 43 -4.27 0.89 13.83
C THR A 43 -3.76 -0.50 13.45
N GLY A 44 -3.01 -0.60 12.34
CA GLY A 44 -2.38 -1.85 11.92
C GLY A 44 -2.01 -1.89 10.44
N VAL A 45 -1.77 -3.10 9.96
CA VAL A 45 -1.50 -3.43 8.56
C VAL A 45 -2.73 -4.09 7.98
N TRP A 46 -3.33 -3.45 6.99
CA TRP A 46 -4.43 -4.06 6.28
C TRP A 46 -3.96 -5.01 5.18
N LEU A 47 -4.71 -6.09 5.01
CA LEU A 47 -4.46 -7.16 4.06
C LEU A 47 -5.79 -7.59 3.44
N ALA A 48 -5.77 -7.96 2.16
CA ALA A 48 -6.95 -8.45 1.45
C ALA A 48 -6.68 -9.78 0.75
N ASP A 49 -7.70 -10.60 0.53
CA ASP A 49 -7.56 -11.90 -0.17
C ASP A 49 -7.36 -11.73 -1.67
N ARG A 50 -7.64 -10.53 -2.17
CA ARG A 50 -7.55 -10.13 -3.57
C ARG A 50 -6.76 -8.84 -3.72
N ALA A 51 -6.17 -8.65 -4.89
CA ALA A 51 -5.58 -7.37 -5.26
C ALA A 51 -6.67 -6.31 -5.37
N LEU A 52 -6.66 -5.32 -4.47
CA LEU A 52 -7.60 -4.22 -4.49
C LEU A 52 -7.19 -3.19 -5.56
N GLY A 53 -8.17 -2.85 -6.41
CA GLY A 53 -8.03 -1.94 -7.54
C GLY A 53 -8.15 -0.47 -7.14
N GLU A 54 -7.97 0.44 -8.11
CA GLU A 54 -8.30 1.86 -7.88
C GLU A 54 -9.80 2.06 -7.63
N ASP A 55 -10.63 1.18 -8.21
CA ASP A 55 -12.08 1.11 -8.01
C ASP A 55 -12.50 0.75 -6.56
N ASP A 56 -11.60 0.14 -5.79
CA ASP A 56 -11.85 -0.25 -4.39
C ASP A 56 -11.52 0.90 -3.40
N GLY A 57 -11.19 2.09 -3.90
CA GLY A 57 -10.92 3.29 -3.08
C GLY A 57 -9.53 3.34 -2.45
N LEU A 58 -8.65 2.38 -2.77
CA LEU A 58 -7.29 2.31 -2.25
C LEU A 58 -6.29 2.78 -3.31
N HIS A 59 -5.77 3.98 -3.09
CA HIS A 59 -4.74 4.58 -3.92
C HIS A 59 -3.37 3.97 -3.63
N GLY A 60 -2.69 3.47 -4.66
CA GLY A 60 -1.32 3.00 -4.54
C GLY A 60 -0.78 2.49 -5.87
N ASP A 61 0.50 2.70 -6.11
CA ASP A 61 1.16 2.35 -7.38
C ASP A 61 1.88 1.01 -7.31
N ALA A 62 2.01 0.45 -6.11
CA ALA A 62 2.66 -0.82 -5.85
C ALA A 62 1.70 -1.81 -5.18
N LEU A 63 1.66 -3.01 -5.72
CA LEU A 63 0.97 -4.16 -5.17
C LEU A 63 1.99 -5.10 -4.54
N LEU A 64 1.84 -5.32 -3.24
CA LEU A 64 2.61 -6.28 -2.46
C LEU A 64 1.83 -7.58 -2.33
N GLU A 65 2.55 -8.68 -2.48
CA GLU A 65 2.07 -10.02 -2.14
C GLU A 65 2.66 -10.40 -0.78
N VAL A 66 1.79 -10.74 0.15
CA VAL A 66 2.12 -11.10 1.53
C VAL A 66 1.74 -12.57 1.72
N SER A 67 2.75 -13.44 1.78
CA SER A 67 2.56 -14.85 2.08
C SER A 67 2.62 -15.06 3.59
N ILE A 68 1.46 -15.25 4.23
CA ILE A 68 1.35 -15.53 5.67
C ILE A 68 1.40 -17.04 5.91
N ASP A 69 2.25 -17.49 6.83
CA ASP A 69 2.35 -18.89 7.27
C ASP A 69 1.66 -19.10 8.63
N VAL A 70 0.39 -18.69 8.73
CA VAL A 70 -0.47 -18.95 9.90
C VAL A 70 -1.75 -19.67 9.48
N ALA A 71 -2.44 -20.26 10.44
CA ALA A 71 -3.77 -20.82 10.20
C ALA A 71 -4.78 -19.70 9.91
N GLU A 72 -5.75 -19.98 9.04
CA GLU A 72 -6.85 -19.04 8.74
C GLU A 72 -7.61 -18.61 10.01
N GLU A 73 -7.74 -19.53 10.98
CA GLU A 73 -8.40 -19.29 12.26
C GLU A 73 -7.72 -18.18 13.09
N GLU A 74 -6.38 -18.07 13.01
CA GLU A 74 -5.62 -17.00 13.68
C GLU A 74 -5.86 -15.66 12.99
N LEU A 75 -5.90 -15.67 11.65
CA LEU A 75 -6.22 -14.50 10.83
C LEU A 75 -7.67 -14.04 11.04
N GLN A 76 -8.60 -14.95 11.28
CA GLN A 76 -10.03 -14.65 11.45
C GLN A 76 -10.29 -13.68 12.62
N SER A 77 -9.43 -13.67 13.63
CA SER A 77 -9.49 -12.72 14.75
C SER A 77 -9.25 -11.26 14.34
N PHE A 78 -8.58 -11.06 13.20
CA PHE A 78 -8.26 -9.75 12.62
C PHE A 78 -9.16 -9.39 11.43
N GLU A 79 -10.15 -10.22 11.10
CA GLU A 79 -11.00 -10.03 9.93
C GLU A 79 -12.05 -8.94 10.17
N LEU A 80 -12.08 -7.94 9.29
CA LEU A 80 -13.14 -6.94 9.21
C LEU A 80 -14.20 -7.39 8.20
N GLN A 81 -15.23 -8.05 8.73
CA GLN A 81 -16.35 -8.52 7.92
C GLN A 81 -17.23 -7.35 7.46
N GLY A 82 -17.62 -7.36 6.19
CA GLY A 82 -18.56 -6.38 5.62
C GLY A 82 -17.92 -5.09 5.09
N LEU A 83 -16.60 -4.94 5.17
CA LEU A 83 -15.90 -3.79 4.58
C LEU A 83 -15.78 -3.91 3.05
N LEU A 84 -15.55 -5.12 2.55
CA LEU A 84 -15.51 -5.43 1.11
C LEU A 84 -16.76 -6.20 0.69
N TRP A 85 -17.36 -5.79 -0.43
CA TRP A 85 -18.56 -6.43 -0.97
C TRP A 85 -18.30 -7.78 -1.65
N ASN A 86 -17.05 -8.03 -2.06
CA ASN A 86 -16.63 -9.19 -2.85
C ASN A 86 -15.23 -9.71 -2.46
N GLY A 87 -14.87 -9.58 -1.19
CA GLY A 87 -13.58 -10.01 -0.67
C GLY A 87 -13.56 -10.03 0.85
N ARG A 88 -12.45 -10.52 1.40
CA ARG A 88 -12.16 -10.52 2.82
C ARG A 88 -11.06 -9.51 3.11
N PHE A 89 -11.17 -8.87 4.25
CA PHE A 89 -10.28 -7.81 4.68
C PHE A 89 -9.82 -8.11 6.10
N TRP A 90 -8.54 -7.96 6.34
CA TRP A 90 -7.93 -8.18 7.65
C TRP A 90 -7.10 -6.98 8.04
N VAL A 91 -7.08 -6.65 9.32
CA VAL A 91 -6.17 -5.64 9.88
C VAL A 91 -5.43 -6.24 11.05
N ALA A 92 -4.16 -6.57 10.83
CA ALA A 92 -3.30 -7.21 11.81
C ALA A 92 -2.15 -6.27 12.23
N PRO A 93 -1.63 -6.40 13.46
CA PRO A 93 -0.47 -5.62 13.89
C PRO A 93 0.76 -5.88 13.00
N ALA A 94 1.58 -4.85 12.78
CA ALA A 94 2.77 -4.96 11.96
C ALA A 94 3.76 -6.01 12.50
N ASP A 95 3.94 -6.09 13.82
CA ASP A 95 4.76 -7.13 14.46
C ASP A 95 4.30 -8.55 14.08
N PHE A 96 2.99 -8.79 14.09
CA PHE A 96 2.43 -10.10 13.74
C PHE A 96 2.68 -10.44 12.28
N VAL A 97 2.42 -9.48 11.37
CA VAL A 97 2.64 -9.67 9.94
C VAL A 97 4.13 -9.88 9.66
N ASN A 98 5.03 -9.08 10.23
CA ASN A 98 6.47 -9.20 10.01
C ASN A 98 7.04 -10.51 10.54
N LEU A 99 6.49 -11.03 11.65
CA LEU A 99 6.96 -12.28 12.27
C LEU A 99 6.50 -13.52 11.49
N HIS A 100 5.27 -13.50 10.97
CA HIS A 100 4.62 -14.68 10.40
C HIS A 100 4.42 -14.64 8.88
N SER A 101 4.90 -13.60 8.20
CA SER A 101 4.72 -13.45 6.76
C SER A 101 6.01 -13.17 6.00
N LYS A 102 5.94 -13.37 4.69
CA LYS A 102 6.96 -12.94 3.73
C LYS A 102 6.32 -12.03 2.70
N THR A 103 6.83 -10.81 2.61
CA THR A 103 6.33 -9.78 1.69
C THR A 103 7.24 -9.66 0.47
N ARG A 104 6.64 -9.56 -0.71
CA ARG A 104 7.35 -9.22 -1.94
C ARG A 104 6.54 -8.25 -2.80
N ILE A 105 7.22 -7.44 -3.59
CA ILE A 105 6.56 -6.58 -4.58
C ILE A 105 6.12 -7.47 -5.75
N LEU A 106 4.82 -7.56 -5.99
CA LEU A 106 4.26 -8.33 -7.09
C LEU A 106 4.21 -7.51 -8.37
N LYS A 107 3.73 -6.27 -8.25
CA LYS A 107 3.60 -5.35 -9.39
C LYS A 107 3.84 -3.92 -8.94
N VAL A 108 4.52 -3.16 -9.79
CA VAL A 108 4.61 -1.70 -9.68
C VAL A 108 4.08 -1.15 -10.99
N ASP A 109 3.15 -0.20 -10.94
CA ASP A 109 2.72 0.54 -12.13
C ASP A 109 3.59 1.80 -12.26
N PRO A 110 4.52 1.86 -13.22
CA PRO A 110 5.44 2.99 -13.36
C PRO A 110 4.77 4.27 -13.86
N ARG A 111 3.49 4.22 -14.24
CA ARG A 111 2.77 5.34 -14.87
C ARG A 111 2.47 6.52 -13.94
N SER A 112 2.48 6.32 -12.63
CA SER A 112 2.31 7.41 -11.65
C SER A 112 3.61 8.13 -11.29
N SER A 113 4.74 7.76 -11.91
CA SER A 113 5.98 8.54 -11.83
C SER A 113 5.94 9.72 -12.80
N SER A 114 4.92 10.59 -12.71
CA SER A 114 4.81 11.82 -13.49
C SER A 114 4.44 13.00 -12.59
N GLY A 115 5.16 13.17 -11.48
CA GLY A 115 4.91 14.28 -10.53
C GLY A 115 6.13 15.06 -10.08
N TRP A 116 7.36 14.53 -10.22
CA TRP A 116 8.56 15.19 -9.68
C TRP A 116 9.80 14.99 -10.56
N HIS A 117 9.80 15.61 -11.74
CA HIS A 117 10.98 16.23 -12.35
C HIS A 117 10.60 17.12 -13.54
N ALA A 118 9.79 18.15 -13.30
CA ALA A 118 9.97 19.39 -14.04
C ALA A 118 10.97 20.25 -13.24
N ILE A 119 12.21 19.74 -13.09
CA ILE A 119 13.31 20.66 -12.85
C ILE A 119 13.47 21.38 -14.18
N THR A 120 13.00 22.62 -14.18
CA THR A 120 13.40 23.68 -15.09
C THR A 120 14.88 23.55 -15.38
N ASP A 121 15.21 23.25 -16.62
CA ASP A 121 16.52 23.57 -17.17
C ASP A 121 16.35 24.87 -17.97
N PRO A 122 16.70 26.04 -17.42
CA PRO A 122 16.72 27.28 -18.17
C PRO A 122 18.12 27.59 -18.71
N ASP A 123 18.96 26.63 -19.13
CA ASP A 123 20.28 26.99 -19.65
C ASP A 123 20.86 25.93 -20.62
N ASP A 124 20.35 25.90 -21.86
CA ASP A 124 21.17 25.43 -22.99
C ASP A 124 20.72 26.06 -24.32
N GLU A 125 21.14 27.30 -24.58
CA GLU A 125 21.55 27.72 -25.94
C GLU A 125 22.70 28.73 -25.83
N SER A 126 23.89 28.20 -25.57
CA SER A 126 25.14 28.86 -25.92
C SER A 126 25.32 28.82 -27.44
N GLY A 127 24.85 29.86 -28.13
CA GLY A 127 25.14 30.11 -29.54
C GLY A 127 26.35 31.05 -29.70
N ASP A 128 27.56 30.49 -29.60
CA ASP A 128 28.80 31.18 -29.97
C ASP A 128 29.02 31.12 -31.49
N GLY A 129 29.26 32.30 -32.08
CA GLY A 129 30.14 32.49 -33.24
C GLY A 129 29.55 32.32 -34.64
N SER A 130 29.46 33.43 -35.39
CA SER A 130 30.24 33.66 -36.63
C SER A 130 29.75 34.88 -37.41
N GLY A 131 30.67 35.80 -37.73
CA GLY A 131 30.41 36.96 -38.57
C GLY A 131 30.31 36.66 -40.08
N GLN A 132 29.84 37.67 -40.81
CA GLN A 132 29.97 38.00 -42.24
C GLN A 132 28.86 39.03 -42.53
N GLY A 133 29.05 40.19 -43.16
CA GLY A 133 30.16 40.87 -43.82
C GLY A 133 29.63 42.22 -44.30
#